data_AF-A0A923Q8I0-F1
#
_entry.id   AF-A0A923Q8I0-F1
#
_cell.length_a   1.000
_cell.length_b   1.000
_cell.length_c   1.000
_cell.angle_alpha   90.00
_cell.angle_beta   90.00
_cell.angle_gamma   90.00
#
_symmetry.space_group_name_H-M   'P 1'
#
loop_
_entity.id
_entity.type
_entity.pdbx_description
1 polymer ?
#
loop_
_entity_poly.entity_id
_entity_poly.type
_entity_poly.pdbx_seq_one_letter_code
_entity_poly.pdbx_strand_id
1 'polypeptide(L)'
;TPSERKPRRDKAPAPAVAALDDMAQKRFAALKAWRGEVAREHNLPAYVIFHDATLAAIAERAPQTLQDLQGISGLGAKKLEAYGEEVLRVMLSD
;
A
#
# COMPACT_ATOMS: atom_id res chain seq x y z
N THR A 1 29.20 -14.73 16.82
CA THR A 1 29.12 -13.28 16.52
C THR A 1 27.69 -12.96 16.09
N PRO A 2 26.94 -12.09 16.79
CA PRO A 2 25.55 -11.84 16.44
C PRO A 2 25.48 -10.91 15.23
N SER A 3 24.69 -11.34 14.25
CA SER A 3 24.49 -10.71 12.95
C SER A 3 23.96 -9.27 13.07
N GLU A 4 24.70 -8.35 12.46
CA GLU A 4 24.47 -6.92 12.41
C GLU A 4 23.15 -6.61 11.68
N ARG A 5 22.07 -6.39 12.45
CA ARG A 5 20.78 -5.94 11.90
C ARG A 5 20.91 -4.48 11.48
N LYS A 6 21.23 -4.28 10.20
CA LYS A 6 21.21 -2.99 9.51
C LYS A 6 19.88 -2.26 9.78
N PRO A 7 19.90 -1.03 10.32
CA PRO A 7 18.67 -0.27 10.58
C PRO A 7 18.03 0.03 9.24
N ARG A 8 16.86 -0.57 8.97
CA ARG A 8 16.06 -0.22 7.81
C ARG A 8 15.49 1.17 8.09
N ARG A 9 16.23 2.17 7.61
CA ARG A 9 15.88 3.59 7.54
C ARG A 9 14.38 3.70 7.28
N ASP A 10 13.61 4.08 8.31
CA ASP A 10 12.25 4.57 8.15
C ASP A 10 12.34 5.78 7.23
N LYS A 11 12.13 5.51 5.94
CA LYS A 11 12.11 6.55 4.93
C LYS A 11 10.85 7.34 5.25
N ALA A 12 11.04 8.59 5.68
CA ALA A 12 9.96 9.58 5.76
C ALA A 12 9.04 9.42 4.54
N PRO A 13 7.72 9.59 4.68
CA PRO A 13 6.82 9.46 3.55
C PRO A 13 7.36 10.32 2.41
N ALA A 14 7.61 9.68 1.28
CA ALA A 14 8.24 10.33 0.14
C ALA A 14 7.40 11.53 -0.31
N PRO A 15 8.00 12.56 -0.94
CA PRO A 15 7.28 13.71 -1.51
C PRO A 15 6.11 13.34 -2.43
N ALA A 16 6.03 12.07 -2.88
CA ALA A 16 4.91 11.50 -3.62
C ALA A 16 3.54 11.67 -2.95
N VAL A 17 3.43 11.56 -1.61
CA VAL A 17 2.11 11.65 -0.95
C VAL A 17 1.56 13.08 -0.90
N ALA A 18 2.45 14.08 -0.93
CA ALA A 18 2.09 15.50 -0.90
C ALA A 18 1.74 16.07 -2.29
N ALA A 19 2.08 15.34 -3.36
CA ALA A 19 1.83 15.73 -4.75
C ALA A 19 0.62 15.03 -5.37
N LEU A 20 -0.13 14.23 -4.59
CA LEU A 20 -1.34 13.55 -5.07
C LEU A 20 -2.45 14.56 -5.37
N ASP A 21 -3.15 14.36 -6.49
CA ASP A 21 -4.39 15.08 -6.76
C ASP A 21 -5.51 14.67 -5.78
N ASP A 22 -6.61 15.43 -5.75
CA ASP A 22 -7.71 15.20 -4.81
C ASP A 22 -8.32 13.80 -4.92
N MET A 23 -8.36 13.23 -6.14
CA MET A 23 -8.89 11.89 -6.38
C MET A 23 -7.95 10.80 -5.88
N ALA A 24 -6.65 10.98 -6.08
CA ALA A 24 -5.61 10.11 -5.56
C ALA A 24 -5.52 10.21 -4.04
N GLN A 25 -5.77 11.38 -3.45
CA GLN A 25 -5.83 11.54 -2.00
C GLN A 25 -7.03 10.79 -1.39
N LYS A 26 -8.20 10.83 -2.05
CA LYS A 26 -9.37 10.01 -1.66
C LYS A 26 -9.05 8.51 -1.73
N ARG A 27 -8.48 8.04 -2.85
CA ARG A 27 -8.01 6.66 -3.03
C ARG A 27 -7.03 6.25 -1.94
N PHE A 28 -6.06 7.10 -1.62
CA PHE A 28 -5.08 6.86 -0.57
C PHE A 28 -5.73 6.77 0.82
N ALA A 29 -6.71 7.62 1.12
CA ALA A 29 -7.45 7.56 2.37
C ALA A 29 -8.25 6.25 2.50
N ALA A 30 -8.93 5.82 1.43
CA ALA A 30 -9.65 4.54 1.38
C ALA A 30 -8.71 3.35 1.60
N LEU A 31 -7.55 3.33 0.92
CA LEU A 31 -6.53 2.29 1.10
C LEU A 31 -5.96 2.26 2.52
N LYS A 32 -5.79 3.41 3.16
CA LYS A 32 -5.34 3.48 4.56
C LYS A 32 -6.38 2.89 5.51
N ALA A 33 -7.66 3.18 5.31
CA ALA A 33 -8.75 2.64 6.11
C ALA A 33 -8.80 1.11 5.97
N TRP A 34 -8.86 0.62 4.74
CA TRP A 34 -8.82 -0.80 4.43
C TRP A 34 -7.60 -1.52 5.05
N ARG A 35 -6.40 -0.93 4.90
CA ARG A 35 -5.19 -1.50 5.49
C ARG A 35 -5.31 -1.61 7.02
N GLY A 36 -5.93 -0.63 7.66
CA GLY A 36 -6.18 -0.64 9.10
C GLY A 36 -7.12 -1.77 9.53
N GLU A 37 -8.14 -2.06 8.73
CA GLU A 37 -9.07 -3.17 8.96
C GLU A 37 -8.36 -4.52 8.84
N VAL A 38 -7.66 -4.76 7.72
CA VAL A 38 -6.89 -5.99 7.49
C VAL A 38 -5.82 -6.19 8.58
N ALA A 39 -5.15 -5.12 8.99
CA ALA A 39 -4.17 -5.16 10.07
C ALA A 39 -4.79 -5.60 11.40
N ARG A 40 -5.98 -5.08 11.73
CA ARG A 40 -6.74 -5.49 12.92
C ARG A 40 -7.17 -6.95 12.83
N GLU A 41 -7.66 -7.40 11.68
CA GLU A 41 -8.09 -8.80 11.48
C GLU A 41 -6.94 -9.78 11.69
N HIS A 42 -5.75 -9.45 11.20
CA HIS A 42 -4.56 -10.27 11.37
C HIS A 42 -3.83 -10.03 12.70
N ASN A 43 -4.29 -9.09 13.52
CA ASN A 43 -3.61 -8.64 14.74
C ASN A 43 -2.13 -8.26 14.49
N LEU A 44 -1.88 -7.58 13.37
CA LEU A 44 -0.57 -7.11 12.93
C LEU A 44 -0.55 -5.59 12.81
N PRO A 45 0.63 -4.95 12.93
CA PRO A 45 0.75 -3.54 12.60
C PRO A 45 0.45 -3.28 11.11
N ALA A 46 -0.22 -2.17 10.80
CA ALA A 46 -0.65 -1.84 9.43
C ALA A 46 0.48 -1.79 8.41
N TYR A 47 1.67 -1.32 8.80
CA TYR A 47 2.84 -1.27 7.93
C TYR A 47 3.30 -2.66 7.44
N VAL A 48 2.92 -3.75 8.11
CA VAL A 48 3.24 -5.13 7.68
C VAL A 48 2.45 -5.49 6.42
N ILE A 49 1.19 -5.07 6.36
CA ILE A 49 0.31 -5.29 5.20
C ILE A 49 0.87 -4.51 4.01
N PHE A 50 0.96 -3.18 4.12
CA PHE A 50 1.62 -2.31 3.14
C PHE A 50 2.23 -1.08 3.80
N HIS A 51 3.35 -0.59 3.26
CA HIS A 51 3.88 0.72 3.62
C HIS A 51 3.09 1.84 2.92
N ASP A 52 3.07 3.02 3.52
CA ASP A 52 2.39 4.21 2.97
C ASP A 52 2.88 4.54 1.56
N ALA A 53 4.18 4.35 1.27
CA ALA A 53 4.73 4.58 -0.05
C ALA A 53 4.10 3.68 -1.14
N THR A 54 3.78 2.42 -0.80
CA THR A 54 3.11 1.51 -1.73
C THR A 54 1.64 1.91 -1.91
N LEU A 55 0.95 2.27 -0.81
CA LEU A 55 -0.43 2.75 -0.91
C LEU A 55 -0.54 4.05 -1.73
N ALA A 56 0.39 4.99 -1.55
CA ALA A 56 0.46 6.22 -2.33
C ALA A 56 0.71 5.93 -3.81
N ALA A 57 1.62 4.99 -4.13
CA ALA A 57 1.88 4.59 -5.51
C ALA A 57 0.67 3.90 -6.18
N ILE A 58 -0.08 3.07 -5.44
CA ILE A 58 -1.35 2.49 -5.91
C ILE A 58 -2.37 3.60 -6.14
N ALA A 59 -2.52 4.50 -5.16
CA ALA A 59 -3.46 5.60 -5.26
C ALA A 59 -3.14 6.52 -6.44
N GLU A 60 -1.88 6.83 -6.70
CA GLU A 60 -1.44 7.65 -7.84
C GLU A 60 -1.72 6.95 -9.18
N ARG A 61 -1.39 5.65 -9.29
CA ARG A 61 -1.55 4.90 -10.54
C ARG A 61 -2.99 4.53 -10.90
N ALA A 62 -3.93 4.59 -9.97
CA ALA A 62 -5.34 4.28 -10.20
C ALA A 62 -5.61 2.90 -10.87
N PRO A 63 -4.94 1.80 -10.44
CA PRO A 63 -5.05 0.52 -11.12
C PRO A 63 -6.49 0.02 -11.15
N GLN A 64 -6.91 -0.52 -12.31
CA GLN A 64 -8.25 -1.05 -12.52
C GLN A 64 -8.24 -2.58 -12.62
N THR A 65 -7.06 -3.19 -12.79
CA THR A 65 -6.88 -4.63 -12.93
C THR A 65 -5.72 -5.16 -12.08
N LEU A 66 -5.69 -6.49 -11.86
CA LEU A 66 -4.59 -7.14 -11.15
C LEU A 66 -3.26 -6.99 -11.89
N GLN A 67 -3.29 -6.93 -13.23
CA GLN A 67 -2.10 -6.63 -14.03
C GLN A 67 -1.58 -5.21 -13.78
N ASP A 68 -2.44 -4.21 -13.58
CA ASP A 68 -1.99 -2.83 -13.32
C ASP A 68 -1.29 -2.67 -11.97
N LEU A 69 -1.64 -3.55 -11.02
CA LEU A 69 -0.96 -3.66 -9.74
C LEU A 69 0.44 -4.29 -9.89
N GLN A 70 0.69 -5.08 -10.95
CA GLN A 70 2.02 -5.63 -11.20
C GLN A 70 3.01 -4.50 -11.51
N GLY A 71 4.18 -4.55 -10.87
CA GLY A 71 5.23 -3.55 -11.05
C GLY A 71 5.14 -2.34 -10.11
N ILE A 72 4.14 -2.26 -9.22
CA ILE A 72 4.15 -1.27 -8.14
C ILE A 72 5.24 -1.61 -7.12
N SER A 73 6.08 -0.62 -6.80
CA SER A 73 7.19 -0.82 -5.87
C SER A 73 6.69 -1.18 -4.47
N GLY A 74 7.20 -2.30 -3.93
CA GLY A 74 6.79 -2.83 -2.64
C GLY A 74 5.57 -3.77 -2.68
N LEU A 75 4.98 -3.99 -3.85
CA LEU A 75 3.95 -5.00 -4.09
C LEU A 75 4.56 -6.23 -4.79
N GLY A 76 4.95 -7.24 -4.00
CA GLY A 76 5.45 -8.51 -4.53
C GLY A 76 4.32 -9.46 -4.94
N ALA A 77 4.63 -10.47 -5.76
CA ALA A 77 3.66 -11.44 -6.29
C ALA A 77 2.76 -12.06 -5.20
N LYS A 78 3.34 -12.52 -4.08
CA LYS A 78 2.59 -13.09 -2.96
C LYS A 78 1.58 -12.10 -2.32
N LYS A 79 1.94 -10.82 -2.25
CA LYS A 79 1.04 -9.78 -1.72
C LYS A 79 -0.05 -9.42 -2.73
N LEU A 80 0.29 -9.42 -4.02
CA LEU A 80 -0.68 -9.24 -5.10
C LEU A 80 -1.71 -10.37 -5.12
N GLU A 81 -1.27 -11.62 -4.99
CA GLU A 81 -2.16 -12.78 -4.92
C GLU A 81 -3.05 -12.74 -3.67
N ALA A 82 -2.51 -12.32 -2.52
CA ALA A 82 -3.25 -12.30 -1.27
C ALA A 82 -4.22 -11.12 -1.14
N TYR A 83 -3.85 -9.93 -1.65
CA TYR A 83 -4.57 -8.68 -1.37
C TYR A 83 -5.01 -7.93 -2.63
N GLY A 84 -4.61 -8.36 -3.83
CA GLY A 84 -4.85 -7.61 -5.07
C GLY A 84 -6.32 -7.36 -5.35
N GLU A 85 -7.16 -8.40 -5.21
CA GLU A 85 -8.61 -8.32 -5.38
C GLU A 85 -9.24 -7.29 -4.41
N GLU A 86 -8.81 -7.32 -3.15
CA GLU A 86 -9.35 -6.44 -2.12
C GLU A 86 -8.90 -4.98 -2.34
N VAL A 87 -7.64 -4.78 -2.74
CA VAL A 87 -7.11 -3.46 -3.13
C VAL A 87 -7.89 -2.89 -4.31
N LEU A 88 -8.19 -3.69 -5.34
CA LEU A 88 -9.01 -3.25 -6.47
C LEU A 88 -10.42 -2.91 -6.05
N ARG A 89 -11.04 -3.72 -5.18
CA ARG A 89 -12.36 -3.42 -4.62
C ARG A 89 -12.37 -2.05 -3.95
N VAL A 90 -11.36 -1.74 -3.14
CA VAL A 90 -11.23 -0.45 -2.47
C VAL A 90 -11.00 0.70 -3.45
N MET A 91 -10.28 0.46 -4.56
CA MET A 91 -10.09 1.46 -5.62
C MET A 91 -11.35 1.74 -6.45
N LEU A 92 -12.22 0.76 -6.58
CA LEU A 92 -13.46 0.83 -7.35
C LEU A 92 -14.69 1.20 -6.51
N SER A 93 -14.54 1.30 -5.20
CA SER A 93 -15.61 1.72 -4.29
C SER A 93 -15.62 3.25 -4.21
N ASP A 94 -16.65 3.86 -4.79
CA ASP A 94 -16.86 5.31 -4.92
C ASP A 94 -17.13 6.01 -3.57
#